data_AF-A0A2K0SYB3-F1
#
_entry.id   AF-A0A2K0SYB3-F1
#
_cell.length_a   1.000
_cell.length_b   1.000
_cell.length_c   1.000
_cell.angle_alpha   90.00
_cell.angle_beta   90.00
_cell.angle_gamma   90.00
#
_symmetry.space_group_name_H-M   'P 1'
#
loop_
_entity.id
_entity.type
_entity.pdbx_description
1 polymer ?
#
loop_
_entity_poly.entity_id
_entity_poly.type
_entity_poly.pdbx_seq_one_letter_code
_entity_poly.pdbx_strand_id
1 'polypeptide(L)'
;MLPGPNKWFAAYSDIWRRFIPEEQRHSFTFGGWFYVEVIPNRLAVFSLNTMYFFDRNAGVDGCAHPSEPGYKHLEWLRVQLQILRERGVKAILMGHVPPARTESKQAWDETCWQKYTLWLKQYRDVVVGSLYGHMNIDHFLLQDVKDLTPELGLDKSYARGSPDESLSISSKEDYLQELRDVWAGLPKTVARELDEETGAGDDEGAESDKKNRKKKGKKHSKKKKQLRKIGGKYAERFQLSLISPSVVPNYFPTLRIVEYNITGIEDTPVWRDTYDSANPSSTLALPKEDTRDYDNLGEMLVEIVKKKKGKDSKGPRRPPKDHDLIVPLDPPKSSLPGPAYAPQVLTLTGYTQYYANLTHINDDIPDDDVVGFLDILSKWRKGKHDHKEPKHGKPNPRDFEYEVEYSTFTDKAYKLPDLTVKSFLRLAYKMGQKDVSGKSEAYDAYDEEEDEESGTDEAVHGALESTGKKDKGKNKKNKKEKNKTWLTFLSRAFVGTVPKEELEKM
;
A
#
# COMPACT_ATOMS: atom_id res chain seq x y z
N MET A 1 5.80 20.60 7.59
CA MET A 1 6.33 21.20 6.34
C MET A 1 5.56 22.47 6.03
N LEU A 2 6.23 23.58 5.72
CA LEU A 2 5.57 24.85 5.38
C LEU A 2 5.21 24.93 3.88
N PRO A 3 4.23 25.78 3.51
CA PRO A 3 3.94 26.09 2.10
C PRO A 3 5.19 26.61 1.35
N GLY A 4 5.25 26.38 0.05
CA GLY A 4 6.24 27.03 -0.82
C GLY A 4 5.81 28.45 -1.23
N PRO A 5 6.71 29.21 -1.88
CA PRO A 5 8.11 28.89 -2.13
C PRO A 5 8.96 28.96 -0.86
N ASN A 6 9.96 28.08 -0.73
CA ASN A 6 10.87 28.06 0.43
C ASN A 6 12.26 27.54 0.04
N LYS A 7 13.25 27.72 0.92
CA LYS A 7 14.65 27.35 0.67
C LYS A 7 14.85 25.84 0.39
N TRP A 8 14.02 24.99 0.98
CA TRP A 8 14.10 23.54 0.76
C TRP A 8 13.68 23.16 -0.65
N PHE A 9 12.56 23.72 -1.14
CA PHE A 9 12.14 23.49 -2.52
C PHE A 9 13.14 24.05 -3.53
N ALA A 10 13.77 25.20 -3.24
CA ALA A 10 14.83 25.72 -4.09
C ALA A 10 16.02 24.75 -4.16
N ALA A 11 16.50 24.26 -3.01
CA ALA A 11 17.61 23.30 -2.96
C ALA A 11 17.26 21.97 -3.67
N TYR A 12 16.10 21.38 -3.37
CA TYR A 12 15.67 20.16 -4.05
C TYR A 12 15.41 20.35 -5.54
N SER A 13 15.00 21.54 -5.98
CA SER A 13 14.80 21.82 -7.41
C SER A 13 16.13 21.79 -8.17
N ASP A 14 17.24 22.11 -7.51
CA ASP A 14 18.58 22.02 -8.09
C ASP A 14 19.10 20.57 -8.05
N ILE A 15 19.01 19.91 -6.89
CA ILE A 15 19.44 18.51 -6.73
C ILE A 15 18.68 17.58 -7.70
N TRP A 16 17.38 17.79 -7.87
CA TRP A 16 16.52 16.96 -8.73
C TRP A 16 16.29 17.56 -10.11
N ARG A 17 17.12 18.51 -10.55
CA ARG A 17 16.97 19.21 -11.83
C ARG A 17 16.87 18.26 -13.04
N ARG A 18 17.54 17.11 -12.97
CA ARG A 18 17.49 16.06 -14.02
C ARG A 18 16.17 15.27 -14.03
N PHE A 19 15.51 15.15 -12.88
CA PHE A 19 14.27 14.37 -12.74
C PHE A 19 13.01 15.22 -12.89
N ILE A 20 13.11 16.54 -12.71
CA ILE A 20 11.99 17.46 -12.81
C ILE A 20 12.05 18.19 -14.16
N PRO A 21 11.11 17.90 -15.10
CA PRO A 21 11.01 18.60 -16.36
C PRO A 21 10.90 20.11 -16.16
N GLU A 22 11.46 20.88 -17.08
CA GLU A 22 11.50 22.35 -16.96
C GLU A 22 10.10 22.96 -16.75
N GLU A 23 9.12 22.49 -17.52
CA GLU A 23 7.71 22.89 -17.42
C GLU A 23 7.09 22.63 -16.04
N GLN A 24 7.65 21.71 -15.24
CA GLN A 24 7.17 21.37 -13.90
C GLN A 24 7.91 22.11 -12.78
N ARG A 25 9.04 22.78 -13.06
CA ARG A 25 9.87 23.41 -12.02
C ARG A 25 9.13 24.50 -11.26
N HIS A 26 8.23 25.24 -11.92
CA HIS A 26 7.42 26.24 -11.24
C HIS A 26 6.44 25.58 -10.26
N SER A 27 5.74 24.51 -10.66
CA SER A 27 4.86 23.74 -9.77
C SER A 27 5.63 23.13 -8.59
N PHE A 28 6.83 22.60 -8.84
CA PHE A 28 7.68 22.08 -7.78
C PHE A 28 8.16 23.16 -6.81
N THR A 29 8.58 24.33 -7.31
CA THR A 29 8.99 25.45 -6.44
C THR A 29 7.82 25.97 -5.60
N PHE A 30 6.62 26.00 -6.19
CA PHE A 30 5.41 26.46 -5.53
C PHE A 30 4.94 25.51 -4.41
N GLY A 31 5.01 24.20 -4.62
CA GLY A 31 4.34 23.23 -3.76
C GLY A 31 5.06 21.91 -3.51
N GLY A 32 6.21 21.69 -4.11
CA GLY A 32 6.96 20.43 -4.00
C GLY A 32 6.31 19.25 -4.71
N TRP A 33 5.38 19.49 -5.63
CA TRP A 33 4.72 18.46 -6.45
C TRP A 33 5.01 18.68 -7.93
N PHE A 34 5.04 17.59 -8.70
CA PHE A 34 5.27 17.59 -10.15
C PHE A 34 4.82 16.26 -10.76
N TYR A 35 4.79 16.17 -12.09
CA TYR A 35 4.70 14.88 -12.79
C TYR A 35 5.74 14.75 -13.90
N VAL A 36 5.99 13.53 -14.34
CA VAL A 36 6.86 13.24 -15.49
C VAL A 36 6.15 12.26 -16.41
N GLU A 37 6.10 12.54 -17.70
CA GLU A 37 5.68 11.54 -18.70
C GLU A 37 6.80 10.53 -18.92
N VAL A 38 6.80 9.46 -18.12
CA VAL A 38 7.81 8.39 -18.18
C VAL A 38 7.75 7.62 -19.50
N ILE A 39 6.56 7.53 -20.10
CA ILE A 39 6.34 7.10 -21.48
C ILE A 39 5.56 8.24 -22.17
N PRO A 40 6.19 9.04 -23.04
CA PRO A 40 5.58 10.20 -23.68
C PRO A 40 4.23 9.88 -24.31
N ASN A 41 3.22 10.71 -24.04
CA ASN A 41 1.84 10.56 -24.53
C ASN A 41 1.17 9.21 -24.18
N ARG A 42 1.65 8.50 -23.15
CA ARG A 42 1.11 7.20 -22.72
C ARG A 42 1.00 7.05 -21.21
N LEU A 43 2.05 7.36 -20.46
CA LEU A 43 2.09 7.19 -19.01
C LEU A 43 2.83 8.35 -18.33
N ALA A 44 2.18 8.96 -17.35
CA ALA A 44 2.76 9.94 -16.44
C ALA A 44 2.86 9.40 -15.01
N VAL A 45 3.92 9.77 -14.30
CA VAL A 45 4.08 9.51 -12.86
C VAL A 45 4.00 10.84 -12.11
N PHE A 46 3.08 10.94 -11.16
CA PHE A 46 2.88 12.12 -10.33
C PHE A 46 3.60 11.94 -8.99
N SER A 47 4.52 12.85 -8.70
CA SER A 47 5.12 13.00 -7.37
C SER A 47 4.30 14.00 -6.56
N LEU A 48 3.45 13.48 -5.68
CA LEU A 48 2.57 14.27 -4.82
C LEU A 48 3.29 14.64 -3.52
N ASN A 49 3.25 15.92 -3.15
CA ASN A 49 3.62 16.36 -1.81
C ASN A 49 2.49 16.07 -0.79
N THR A 50 2.37 14.82 -0.35
CA THR A 50 1.34 14.41 0.61
C THR A 50 1.59 14.89 2.04
N MET A 51 2.70 15.58 2.31
CA MET A 51 2.91 16.28 3.59
C MET A 51 1.92 17.42 3.79
N TYR A 52 1.31 17.95 2.72
CA TYR A 52 0.22 18.93 2.83
C TYR A 52 -1.13 18.30 3.17
N PHE A 53 -1.26 16.98 3.06
CA PHE A 53 -2.45 16.26 3.46
C PHE A 53 -2.31 15.68 4.86
N PHE A 54 -1.08 15.55 5.37
CA PHE A 54 -0.77 14.95 6.66
C PHE A 54 -1.40 15.74 7.82
N ASP A 55 -2.29 15.10 8.58
CA ASP A 55 -3.05 15.73 9.68
C ASP A 55 -2.13 16.37 10.74
N ARG A 56 -0.99 15.71 11.01
CA ARG A 56 -0.02 16.17 12.01
C ARG A 56 0.88 17.30 11.52
N ASN A 57 0.77 17.72 10.25
CA ASN A 57 1.52 18.86 9.76
C ASN A 57 0.94 20.18 10.26
N ALA A 58 1.49 20.71 11.36
CA ALA A 58 1.08 21.98 11.95
C ALA A 58 1.23 23.21 11.02
N GLY A 59 1.96 23.08 9.90
CA GLY A 59 2.18 24.15 8.92
C GLY A 59 1.03 24.40 7.95
N VAL A 60 0.03 23.52 7.91
CA VAL A 60 -1.11 23.56 6.99
C VAL A 60 -2.43 23.29 7.72
N ASP A 61 -3.56 23.52 7.05
CA ASP A 61 -4.91 23.37 7.62
C ASP A 61 -5.84 22.61 6.67
N GLY A 62 -5.44 21.40 6.29
CA GLY A 62 -6.23 20.51 5.44
C GLY A 62 -6.44 21.02 4.01
N CYS A 63 -7.56 20.61 3.43
CA CYS A 63 -7.89 20.84 2.02
C CYS A 63 -9.27 21.50 1.82
N ALA A 64 -9.87 22.03 2.90
CA ALA A 64 -11.16 22.72 2.84
C ALA A 64 -11.06 24.11 2.19
N HIS A 65 -10.05 24.89 2.57
CA HIS A 65 -9.95 26.31 2.22
C HIS A 65 -9.06 26.57 1.00
N PRO A 66 -9.49 27.39 0.01
CA PRO A 66 -8.69 27.71 -1.17
C PRO A 66 -7.32 28.34 -0.90
N SER A 67 -7.13 28.96 0.28
CA SER A 67 -5.85 29.50 0.70
C SER A 67 -4.82 28.42 1.05
N GLU A 68 -5.28 27.24 1.46
CA GLU A 68 -4.43 26.16 1.97
C GLU A 68 -3.69 25.46 0.83
N PRO A 69 -2.42 25.10 1.02
CA PRO A 69 -1.65 24.40 -0.01
C PRO A 69 -2.26 23.04 -0.36
N GLY A 70 -2.89 22.35 0.60
CA GLY A 70 -3.59 21.09 0.37
C GLY A 70 -4.73 21.23 -0.64
N TYR A 71 -5.54 22.28 -0.52
CA TYR A 71 -6.59 22.58 -1.50
C TYR A 71 -6.00 22.83 -2.89
N LYS A 72 -5.01 23.72 -2.99
CA LYS A 72 -4.37 24.08 -4.28
C LYS A 72 -3.72 22.87 -4.95
N HIS A 73 -3.14 21.97 -4.17
CA HIS A 73 -2.52 20.75 -4.65
C HIS A 73 -3.57 19.78 -5.23
N LEU A 74 -4.70 19.59 -4.57
CA LEU A 74 -5.79 18.75 -5.08
C LEU A 74 -6.48 19.36 -6.31
N GLU A 75 -6.59 20.68 -6.39
CA GLU A 75 -7.06 21.37 -7.61
C GLU A 75 -6.07 21.20 -8.77
N TRP A 76 -4.77 21.34 -8.52
CA TRP A 76 -3.75 21.04 -9.52
C TRP A 76 -3.86 19.61 -10.01
N LEU A 77 -3.97 18.64 -9.09
CA LEU A 77 -4.12 17.23 -9.44
C LEU A 77 -5.37 16.99 -10.30
N ARG A 78 -6.49 17.62 -9.96
CA ARG A 78 -7.74 17.57 -10.73
C ARG A 78 -7.52 17.99 -12.18
N VAL A 79 -6.92 19.17 -12.37
CA VAL A 79 -6.71 19.76 -13.69
C VAL A 79 -5.74 18.90 -14.51
N GLN A 80 -4.64 18.44 -13.92
CA GLN A 80 -3.68 17.59 -14.64
C GLN A 80 -4.29 16.25 -15.04
N LEU A 81 -5.01 15.57 -14.15
CA LEU A 81 -5.68 14.31 -14.49
C LEU A 81 -6.74 14.49 -15.57
N GLN A 82 -7.44 15.62 -15.60
CA GLN A 82 -8.37 15.95 -16.68
C GLN A 82 -7.65 16.10 -18.02
N ILE A 83 -6.53 16.82 -18.06
CA ILE A 83 -5.71 16.98 -19.27
C ILE A 83 -5.22 15.62 -19.77
N LEU A 84 -4.76 14.75 -18.87
CA LEU A 84 -4.32 13.40 -19.24
C LEU A 84 -5.47 12.55 -19.77
N ARG A 85 -6.67 12.62 -19.16
CA ARG A 85 -7.88 11.96 -19.67
C ARG A 85 -8.18 12.36 -21.11
N GLU A 86 -8.19 13.67 -21.39
CA GLU A 86 -8.49 14.21 -22.73
C GLU A 86 -7.45 13.77 -23.77
N ARG A 87 -6.19 13.62 -23.35
CA ARG A 87 -5.09 13.11 -24.18
C ARG A 87 -5.01 11.58 -24.26
N GLY A 88 -5.81 10.85 -23.47
CA GLY A 88 -5.73 9.39 -23.36
C GLY A 88 -4.49 8.86 -22.63
N VAL A 89 -3.78 9.72 -21.89
CA VAL A 89 -2.57 9.38 -21.11
C VAL A 89 -2.98 8.82 -19.75
N LYS A 90 -2.25 7.82 -19.24
CA LYS A 90 -2.49 7.20 -17.93
C LYS A 90 -1.59 7.78 -16.85
N ALA A 91 -1.97 7.59 -15.59
CA ALA A 91 -1.25 8.15 -14.45
C ALA A 91 -0.93 7.10 -13.38
N ILE A 92 0.29 7.09 -12.87
CA ILE A 92 0.65 6.50 -11.57
C ILE A 92 0.82 7.64 -10.58
N LEU A 93 0.24 7.50 -9.40
CA LEU A 93 0.40 8.47 -8.33
C LEU A 93 1.42 7.93 -7.32
N MET A 94 2.35 8.76 -6.88
CA MET A 94 3.23 8.44 -5.77
C MET A 94 3.30 9.57 -4.75
N GLY A 95 3.58 9.23 -3.49
CA GLY A 95 3.76 10.22 -2.43
C GLY A 95 4.43 9.61 -1.20
N HIS A 96 4.69 10.43 -0.19
CA HIS A 96 5.36 9.95 1.03
C HIS A 96 4.35 9.33 2.02
N VAL A 97 3.48 10.16 2.62
CA VAL A 97 2.46 9.75 3.58
C VAL A 97 1.28 9.12 2.84
N PRO A 98 0.87 7.88 3.16
CA PRO A 98 -0.28 7.23 2.54
C PRO A 98 -1.61 7.76 3.11
N PRO A 99 -2.71 7.62 2.37
CA PRO A 99 -4.07 7.95 2.82
C PRO A 99 -4.65 6.90 3.79
N ALA A 100 -3.87 6.50 4.81
CA ALA A 100 -4.29 5.56 5.84
C ALA A 100 -5.41 6.17 6.71
N ARG A 101 -6.50 5.42 6.87
CA ARG A 101 -7.69 5.83 7.61
C ARG A 101 -8.33 4.62 8.30
N THR A 102 -8.07 4.49 9.59
CA THR A 102 -8.70 3.55 10.53
C THR A 102 -9.13 4.30 11.78
N GLU A 103 -9.65 3.61 12.80
CA GLU A 103 -10.10 4.26 14.04
C GLU A 103 -8.93 4.82 14.85
N SER A 104 -7.82 4.07 14.97
CA SER A 104 -6.60 4.53 15.66
C SER A 104 -5.68 5.37 14.79
N LYS A 105 -5.80 5.29 13.45
CA LYS A 105 -4.85 5.92 12.52
C LYS A 105 -5.55 6.71 11.42
N GLN A 106 -5.50 8.03 11.54
CA GLN A 106 -5.83 8.96 10.46
C GLN A 106 -4.56 9.68 10.02
N ALA A 107 -3.98 9.27 8.89
CA ALA A 107 -2.77 9.88 8.39
C ALA A 107 -3.07 11.24 7.75
N TRP A 108 -4.14 11.35 6.98
CA TRP A 108 -4.50 12.60 6.30
C TRP A 108 -5.63 13.32 7.01
N ASP A 109 -5.63 14.64 6.90
CA ASP A 109 -6.79 15.47 7.21
C ASP A 109 -8.01 14.96 6.42
N GLU A 110 -9.16 14.86 7.08
CA GLU A 110 -10.36 14.23 6.52
C GLU A 110 -10.81 14.95 5.24
N THR A 111 -10.66 16.28 5.16
CA THR A 111 -11.05 17.04 3.97
C THR A 111 -10.15 16.75 2.77
N CYS A 112 -8.87 16.43 3.02
CA CYS A 112 -7.93 15.99 2.00
C CYS A 112 -8.23 14.56 1.56
N TRP A 113 -8.47 13.65 2.50
CA TRP A 113 -8.77 12.24 2.22
C TRP A 113 -10.06 12.09 1.39
N GLN A 114 -11.10 12.84 1.74
CA GLN A 114 -12.40 12.85 1.06
C GLN A 114 -12.29 13.34 -0.39
N LYS A 115 -11.64 14.50 -0.60
CA LYS A 115 -11.38 15.01 -1.95
C LYS A 115 -10.51 14.06 -2.76
N TYR A 116 -9.39 13.57 -2.21
CA TYR A 116 -8.53 12.63 -2.92
C TYR A 116 -9.26 11.34 -3.35
N THR A 117 -10.03 10.74 -2.45
CA THR A 117 -10.84 9.54 -2.75
C THR A 117 -11.88 9.82 -3.83
N LEU A 118 -12.52 10.99 -3.80
CA LEU A 118 -13.43 11.39 -4.87
C LEU A 118 -12.70 11.55 -6.21
N TRP A 119 -11.48 12.09 -6.23
CA TRP A 119 -10.74 12.29 -7.48
C TRP A 119 -10.34 10.93 -8.07
N LEU A 120 -9.85 10.01 -7.25
CA LEU A 120 -9.55 8.65 -7.71
C LEU A 120 -10.78 7.91 -8.22
N LYS A 121 -11.96 8.10 -7.58
CA LYS A 121 -13.22 7.57 -8.10
C LYS A 121 -13.53 8.15 -9.48
N GLN A 122 -13.43 9.47 -9.64
CA GLN A 122 -13.75 10.12 -10.90
C GLN A 122 -12.75 9.73 -11.98
N TYR A 123 -11.44 9.73 -11.70
CA TYR A 123 -10.36 9.43 -12.64
C TYR A 123 -9.91 7.96 -12.67
N ARG A 124 -10.81 7.03 -12.30
CA ARG A 124 -10.53 5.57 -12.30
C ARG A 124 -10.23 4.97 -13.68
N ASP A 125 -10.50 5.70 -14.75
CA ASP A 125 -10.14 5.43 -16.14
C ASP A 125 -8.70 5.84 -16.49
N VAL A 126 -8.10 6.75 -15.70
CA VAL A 126 -6.77 7.33 -15.90
C VAL A 126 -5.74 6.74 -14.94
N VAL A 127 -6.09 6.65 -13.65
CA VAL A 127 -5.14 6.24 -12.59
C VAL A 127 -4.94 4.71 -12.61
N VAL A 128 -3.68 4.30 -12.75
CA VAL A 128 -3.24 2.90 -12.88
C VAL A 128 -2.85 2.30 -11.53
N GLY A 129 -2.35 3.13 -10.61
CA GLY A 129 -1.90 2.69 -9.29
C GLY A 129 -1.48 3.87 -8.42
N SER A 130 -1.42 3.65 -7.11
CA SER A 130 -0.94 4.62 -6.14
C SER A 130 0.10 3.98 -5.21
N LEU A 131 1.25 4.63 -5.07
CA LEU A 131 2.44 4.11 -4.38
C LEU A 131 2.89 5.05 -3.26
N TYR A 132 3.03 4.53 -2.04
CA TYR A 132 3.37 5.31 -0.85
C TYR A 132 4.40 4.63 0.05
N GLY A 133 4.87 5.34 1.07
CA GLY A 133 5.78 4.83 2.10
C GLY A 133 5.35 5.26 3.50
N HIS A 134 6.27 5.90 4.25
CA HIS A 134 6.09 6.50 5.59
C HIS A 134 5.82 5.52 6.74
N MET A 135 5.04 4.46 6.53
CA MET A 135 4.65 3.51 7.58
C MET A 135 5.76 2.52 7.94
N ASN A 136 6.78 2.39 7.07
CA ASN A 136 7.93 1.49 7.21
C ASN A 136 7.54 0.00 7.33
N ILE A 137 6.33 -0.38 6.92
CA ILE A 137 5.84 -1.77 6.88
C ILE A 137 5.20 -2.03 5.52
N ASP A 138 5.33 -3.24 5.01
CA ASP A 138 4.70 -3.66 3.76
C ASP A 138 3.20 -3.93 3.96
N HIS A 139 2.35 -3.17 3.27
CA HIS A 139 0.92 -3.44 3.25
C HIS A 139 0.25 -2.70 2.08
N PHE A 140 -1.06 -2.85 1.99
CA PHE A 140 -1.88 -2.11 1.04
C PHE A 140 -3.16 -1.60 1.71
N LEU A 141 -3.76 -0.60 1.10
CA LEU A 141 -5.03 0.00 1.52
C LEU A 141 -6.07 -0.12 0.43
N LEU A 142 -7.31 -0.31 0.89
CA LEU A 142 -8.50 -0.29 0.05
C LEU A 142 -9.37 0.88 0.51
N GLN A 143 -9.30 2.01 -0.19
CA GLN A 143 -10.23 3.11 0.07
C GLN A 143 -11.59 2.75 -0.51
N ASP A 144 -12.64 3.01 0.25
CA ASP A 144 -14.01 2.71 -0.14
C ASP A 144 -14.78 4.01 -0.42
N VAL A 145 -15.29 4.12 -1.65
CA VAL A 145 -16.09 5.28 -2.09
C VAL A 145 -17.37 5.47 -1.26
N LYS A 146 -17.86 4.43 -0.58
CA LYS A 146 -19.02 4.59 0.33
C LYS A 146 -18.71 5.40 1.58
N ASP A 147 -17.45 5.59 1.91
CA ASP A 147 -17.06 6.39 3.07
C ASP A 147 -16.98 7.89 2.75
N LEU A 148 -17.30 8.26 1.51
CA LEU A 148 -17.42 9.66 1.11
C LEU A 148 -18.62 10.32 1.80
N THR A 149 -18.42 11.48 2.42
CA THR A 149 -19.51 12.29 2.99
C THR A 149 -19.97 13.37 2.00
N PRO A 150 -21.26 13.77 2.00
CA PRO A 150 -21.74 14.87 1.16
C PRO A 150 -20.97 16.18 1.39
N GLU A 151 -20.56 16.41 2.64
CA GLU A 151 -19.80 17.58 3.07
C GLU A 151 -18.28 17.45 2.85
N LEU A 152 -17.81 16.34 2.26
CA LEU A 152 -16.39 16.04 2.00
C LEU A 152 -15.48 16.29 3.22
N GLY A 153 -15.93 15.83 4.38
CA GLY A 153 -15.16 15.89 5.63
C GLY A 153 -15.27 17.20 6.40
N LEU A 154 -16.01 18.20 5.91
CA LEU A 154 -16.25 19.45 6.64
C LEU A 154 -17.06 19.23 7.92
N ASP A 155 -17.84 18.15 7.98
CA ASP A 155 -18.63 17.72 9.14
C ASP A 155 -17.78 17.09 10.26
N LYS A 156 -16.55 16.65 9.93
CA LYS A 156 -15.67 15.87 10.80
C LYS A 156 -14.39 16.60 11.18
N SER A 157 -14.36 17.93 11.09
CA SER A 157 -13.23 18.75 11.54
C SER A 157 -13.11 18.75 13.08
N TYR A 158 -12.73 17.62 13.67
CA TYR A 158 -12.43 17.48 15.09
C TYR A 158 -10.91 17.59 15.33
N ALA A 159 -10.56 17.85 16.59
CA ALA A 159 -9.23 18.31 17.02
C ALA A 159 -8.06 17.44 16.53
N ARG A 160 -7.03 18.11 15.99
CA ARG A 160 -5.73 17.53 15.59
C ARG A 160 -5.21 16.56 16.64
N GLY A 161 -4.84 15.35 16.20
CA GLY A 161 -4.18 14.36 17.06
C GLY A 161 -2.86 14.90 17.63
N SER A 162 -2.47 14.42 18.81
CA SER A 162 -1.19 14.79 19.40
C SER A 162 -0.02 14.32 18.50
N PRO A 163 1.03 15.14 18.36
CA PRO A 163 2.21 14.79 17.58
C PRO A 163 3.12 13.86 18.40
N ASP A 164 2.67 12.64 18.69
CA ASP A 164 3.56 11.58 19.16
C ASP A 164 3.77 10.57 18.02
N GLU A 165 4.92 10.69 17.37
CA GLU A 165 5.40 9.80 16.30
C GLU A 165 6.10 8.54 16.85
N SER A 166 5.90 8.19 18.12
CA SER A 166 6.29 6.87 18.59
C SER A 166 5.40 5.78 17.96
N LEU A 167 5.70 5.44 16.70
CA LEU A 167 5.21 4.24 16.00
C LEU A 167 5.82 3.01 16.69
N SER A 168 5.37 2.70 17.90
CA SER A 168 5.70 1.44 18.56
C SER A 168 5.20 0.28 17.72
N ILE A 169 5.80 -0.91 17.87
CA ILE A 169 5.32 -2.12 17.18
C ILE A 169 3.84 -2.33 17.52
N SER A 170 3.47 -2.23 18.80
CA SER A 170 2.07 -2.28 19.26
C SER A 170 1.14 -1.31 18.51
N SER A 171 1.56 -0.07 18.22
CA SER A 171 0.71 0.84 17.41
C SER A 171 0.52 0.39 15.95
N LYS A 172 1.49 -0.34 15.39
CA LYS A 172 1.38 -0.93 14.06
C LYS A 172 0.53 -2.19 14.08
N GLU A 173 0.60 -2.98 15.15
CA GLU A 173 -0.24 -4.16 15.37
C GLU A 173 -1.72 -3.78 15.42
N ASP A 174 -2.09 -2.80 16.27
CA ASP A 174 -3.47 -2.30 16.38
C ASP A 174 -4.00 -1.82 15.03
N TYR A 175 -3.17 -1.06 14.31
CA TYR A 175 -3.48 -0.57 12.96
C TYR A 175 -3.74 -1.71 11.96
N LEU A 176 -2.89 -2.73 11.92
CA LEU A 176 -3.07 -3.87 11.00
C LEU A 176 -4.29 -4.72 11.38
N GLN A 177 -4.58 -4.88 12.68
CA GLN A 177 -5.79 -5.57 13.14
C GLN A 177 -7.07 -4.80 12.75
N GLU A 178 -7.09 -3.48 12.89
CA GLU A 178 -8.20 -2.64 12.44
C GLU A 178 -8.40 -2.76 10.92
N LEU A 179 -7.32 -2.77 10.12
CA LEU A 179 -7.41 -3.03 8.69
C LEU A 179 -8.04 -4.39 8.40
N ARG A 180 -7.62 -5.44 9.13
CA ARG A 180 -8.20 -6.77 9.00
C ARG A 180 -9.68 -6.80 9.33
N ASP A 181 -10.11 -6.07 10.37
CA ASP A 181 -11.52 -5.97 10.76
C ASP A 181 -12.36 -5.26 9.69
N VAL A 182 -11.82 -4.20 9.07
CA VAL A 182 -12.43 -3.57 7.88
C VAL A 182 -12.57 -4.59 6.75
N TRP A 183 -11.53 -5.40 6.50
CA TRP A 183 -11.57 -6.43 5.46
C TRP A 183 -12.54 -7.58 5.78
N ALA A 184 -12.74 -7.91 7.06
CA ALA A 184 -13.73 -8.89 7.50
C ALA A 184 -15.17 -8.46 7.12
N GLY A 185 -15.43 -7.15 7.07
CA GLY A 185 -16.70 -6.56 6.63
C GLY A 185 -16.96 -6.61 5.12
N LEU A 186 -15.99 -7.06 4.31
CA LEU A 186 -16.14 -7.09 2.85
C LEU A 186 -17.25 -8.06 2.40
N PRO A 187 -18.01 -7.74 1.34
CA PRO A 187 -19.10 -8.60 0.89
C PRO A 187 -18.59 -9.98 0.42
N LYS A 188 -19.26 -11.07 0.84
CA LYS A 188 -18.99 -12.45 0.37
C LYS A 188 -18.99 -12.66 -1.15
N THR A 189 -19.49 -11.68 -1.90
CA THR A 189 -19.50 -11.68 -3.37
C THR A 189 -18.09 -11.57 -3.95
N VAL A 190 -17.13 -11.03 -3.19
CA VAL A 190 -15.73 -10.94 -3.57
C VAL A 190 -15.11 -12.33 -3.81
N ALA A 191 -15.48 -13.34 -3.01
CA ALA A 191 -14.93 -14.70 -3.11
C ALA A 191 -15.49 -15.52 -4.30
N ARG A 192 -16.76 -15.32 -4.67
CA ARG A 192 -17.53 -16.26 -5.52
C ARG A 192 -17.25 -16.19 -7.04
N GLU A 193 -16.42 -15.27 -7.52
CA GLU A 193 -16.27 -15.04 -8.97
C GLU A 193 -15.01 -15.63 -9.60
N LEU A 194 -14.07 -16.21 -8.84
CA LEU A 194 -12.97 -16.98 -9.44
C LEU A 194 -13.49 -18.33 -9.97
N ASP A 195 -14.34 -19.00 -9.20
CA ASP A 195 -14.89 -20.32 -9.54
C ASP A 195 -15.69 -20.35 -10.86
N GLU A 196 -16.21 -19.20 -11.31
CA GLU A 196 -16.99 -19.11 -12.55
C GLU A 196 -16.17 -18.60 -13.77
N GLU A 197 -15.00 -17.96 -13.58
CA GLU A 197 -14.12 -17.53 -14.69
C GLU A 197 -13.14 -18.65 -15.11
N THR A 198 -12.73 -19.53 -14.19
CA THR A 198 -11.92 -20.72 -14.51
C THR A 198 -12.74 -21.90 -15.07
N GLY A 199 -14.06 -21.88 -14.90
CA GLY A 199 -14.99 -22.91 -15.40
C GLY A 199 -15.71 -22.55 -16.70
N ALA A 200 -15.42 -21.40 -17.31
CA ALA A 200 -16.00 -20.98 -18.57
C ALA A 200 -15.17 -21.51 -19.77
N GLY A 201 -15.04 -22.84 -19.84
CA GLY A 201 -14.82 -23.51 -21.12
C GLY A 201 -16.13 -23.47 -21.90
N ASP A 202 -16.04 -23.11 -23.17
CA ASP A 202 -17.15 -22.95 -24.09
C ASP A 202 -18.10 -24.17 -24.10
N ASP A 203 -19.30 -24.00 -23.54
CA ASP A 203 -20.43 -24.90 -23.80
C ASP A 203 -21.51 -24.09 -24.53
N GLU A 204 -21.15 -23.62 -25.72
CA GLU A 204 -22.10 -23.17 -26.74
C GLU A 204 -22.71 -24.40 -27.44
N GLY A 205 -23.64 -25.07 -26.77
CA GLY A 205 -24.33 -26.18 -27.41
C GLY A 205 -25.41 -26.84 -26.58
N ALA A 206 -26.59 -26.23 -26.45
CA ALA A 206 -27.87 -26.96 -26.51
C ALA A 206 -29.07 -26.03 -26.24
N GLU A 207 -30.03 -26.07 -27.17
CA GLU A 207 -31.39 -25.61 -26.98
C GLU A 207 -31.98 -26.16 -25.68
N SER A 208 -32.44 -25.29 -24.77
CA SER A 208 -33.34 -25.74 -23.71
C SER A 208 -34.33 -24.67 -23.21
N ASP A 209 -35.61 -25.04 -23.34
CA ASP A 209 -36.77 -24.75 -22.52
C ASP A 209 -36.97 -23.37 -21.87
N LYS A 210 -38.17 -22.80 -22.08
CA LYS A 210 -38.69 -21.56 -21.47
C LYS A 210 -38.61 -21.54 -19.92
N LYS A 211 -38.55 -22.70 -19.25
CA LYS A 211 -38.37 -22.80 -17.78
C LYS A 211 -36.93 -22.52 -17.34
N ASN A 212 -35.92 -22.92 -18.14
CA ASN A 212 -34.51 -22.63 -17.88
C ASN A 212 -34.18 -21.15 -18.09
N ARG A 213 -34.81 -20.48 -19.06
CA ARG A 213 -34.69 -19.01 -19.24
C ARG A 213 -35.09 -18.20 -17.99
N LYS A 214 -36.18 -18.58 -17.30
CA LYS A 214 -36.60 -17.91 -16.04
C LYS A 214 -35.63 -18.16 -14.88
N LYS A 215 -35.07 -19.36 -14.74
CA LYS A 215 -34.02 -19.66 -13.74
C LYS A 215 -32.70 -18.93 -14.06
N LYS A 216 -32.26 -18.93 -15.32
CA LYS A 216 -31.06 -18.22 -15.81
C LYS A 216 -31.19 -16.70 -15.60
N GLY A 217 -32.37 -16.13 -15.87
CA GLY A 217 -32.68 -14.72 -15.59
C GLY A 217 -32.64 -14.36 -14.09
N LYS A 218 -33.17 -15.23 -13.21
CA LYS A 218 -33.06 -15.04 -11.75
C LYS A 218 -31.61 -15.13 -11.25
N LYS A 219 -30.80 -16.08 -11.76
CA LYS A 219 -29.37 -16.21 -11.42
C LYS A 219 -28.59 -14.96 -11.87
N HIS A 220 -28.82 -14.49 -13.10
CA HIS A 220 -28.20 -13.29 -13.65
C HIS A 220 -28.56 -12.02 -12.87
N SER A 221 -29.83 -11.85 -12.50
CA SER A 221 -30.29 -10.72 -11.66
C SER A 221 -29.63 -10.73 -10.27
N LYS A 222 -29.50 -11.91 -9.66
CA LYS A 222 -28.81 -12.07 -8.36
C LYS A 222 -27.32 -11.73 -8.47
N LYS A 223 -26.63 -12.20 -9.52
CA LYS A 223 -25.22 -11.87 -9.80
C LYS A 223 -25.02 -10.37 -10.01
N LYS A 224 -25.88 -9.72 -10.80
CA LYS A 224 -25.87 -8.26 -11.00
C LYS A 224 -26.06 -7.48 -9.70
N LYS A 225 -26.97 -7.93 -8.82
CA LYS A 225 -27.19 -7.32 -7.50
C LYS A 225 -25.98 -7.51 -6.57
N GLN A 226 -25.29 -8.63 -6.68
CA GLN A 226 -24.07 -8.94 -5.93
C GLN A 226 -22.89 -8.07 -6.37
N LEU A 227 -22.63 -7.99 -7.68
CA LEU A 227 -21.59 -7.12 -8.26
C LEU A 227 -21.77 -5.65 -7.92
N ARG A 228 -23.01 -5.17 -7.85
CA ARG A 228 -23.31 -3.80 -7.39
C ARG A 228 -22.79 -3.49 -5.99
N LYS A 229 -22.61 -4.49 -5.11
CA LYS A 229 -22.08 -4.26 -3.75
C LYS A 229 -20.61 -3.84 -3.74
N ILE A 230 -19.86 -4.23 -4.76
CA ILE A 230 -18.44 -3.90 -4.92
C ILE A 230 -18.21 -2.83 -6.00
N GLY A 231 -19.27 -2.23 -6.56
CA GLY A 231 -19.15 -1.21 -7.60
C GLY A 231 -19.13 -1.73 -9.03
N GLY A 232 -19.45 -3.00 -9.28
CA GLY A 232 -19.51 -3.58 -10.63
C GLY A 232 -18.58 -4.78 -10.80
N LYS A 233 -18.40 -5.24 -12.05
CA LYS A 233 -17.57 -6.41 -12.39
C LYS A 233 -16.11 -6.23 -11.95
N TYR A 234 -15.61 -5.01 -12.00
CA TYR A 234 -14.21 -4.65 -11.78
C TYR A 234 -13.92 -4.07 -10.39
N ALA A 235 -14.89 -4.10 -9.47
CA ALA A 235 -14.76 -3.56 -8.12
C ALA A 235 -14.50 -2.03 -8.03
N GLU A 236 -15.05 -1.23 -8.96
CA GLU A 236 -14.84 0.24 -9.08
C GLU A 236 -15.28 1.08 -7.86
N ARG A 237 -15.88 0.46 -6.83
CA ARG A 237 -16.15 1.08 -5.53
C ARG A 237 -14.87 1.33 -4.73
N PHE A 238 -13.83 0.55 -4.99
CA PHE A 238 -12.60 0.57 -4.20
C PHE A 238 -11.47 1.22 -4.99
N GLN A 239 -10.53 1.82 -4.28
CA GLN A 239 -9.22 2.21 -4.80
C GLN A 239 -8.14 1.42 -4.08
N LEU A 240 -7.04 1.14 -4.77
CA LEU A 240 -5.89 0.44 -4.20
C LEU A 240 -4.74 1.43 -4.02
N SER A 241 -4.12 1.39 -2.85
CA SER A 241 -2.85 2.06 -2.59
C SER A 241 -1.86 1.06 -2.01
N LEU A 242 -0.67 0.98 -2.60
CA LEU A 242 0.41 0.10 -2.16
C LEU A 242 1.37 0.89 -1.28
N ILE A 243 1.70 0.35 -0.11
CA ILE A 243 2.60 0.98 0.85
C ILE A 243 3.85 0.11 0.93
N SER A 244 4.97 0.70 0.51
CA SER A 244 6.25 -0.01 0.50
C SER A 244 6.95 0.13 1.85
N PRO A 245 7.67 -0.91 2.30
CA PRO A 245 8.57 -0.83 3.43
C PRO A 245 9.75 0.13 3.14
N SER A 246 10.55 0.40 4.17
CA SER A 246 11.60 1.41 4.10
C SER A 246 12.90 0.86 3.52
N VAL A 247 13.57 1.66 2.68
CA VAL A 247 14.98 1.44 2.31
C VAL A 247 15.93 1.85 3.44
N VAL A 248 15.52 2.80 4.28
CA VAL A 248 16.28 3.24 5.46
C VAL A 248 15.96 2.31 6.63
N PRO A 249 16.96 1.79 7.36
CA PRO A 249 16.75 0.74 8.36
C PRO A 249 15.82 1.20 9.49
N ASN A 250 14.65 0.56 9.51
CA ASN A 250 13.72 0.47 10.65
C ASN A 250 13.38 -1.02 10.87
N TYR A 251 13.19 -1.74 9.77
CA TYR A 251 13.39 -3.18 9.61
C TYR A 251 14.52 -3.38 8.59
N PHE A 252 14.64 -4.56 7.99
CA PHE A 252 15.55 -4.76 6.87
C PHE A 252 15.24 -3.80 5.72
N PRO A 253 16.25 -3.14 5.12
CA PRO A 253 16.10 -2.36 3.90
C PRO A 253 15.42 -3.16 2.82
N THR A 254 14.52 -2.54 2.07
CA THR A 254 13.70 -3.22 1.07
C THR A 254 13.63 -2.46 -0.24
N LEU A 255 13.51 -3.21 -1.33
CA LEU A 255 13.33 -2.72 -2.67
C LEU A 255 12.25 -3.55 -3.38
N ARG A 256 11.36 -2.91 -4.13
CA ARG A 256 10.32 -3.60 -4.89
C ARG A 256 10.42 -3.26 -6.36
N ILE A 257 10.41 -4.29 -7.21
CA ILE A 257 10.32 -4.15 -8.66
C ILE A 257 8.91 -4.55 -9.07
N VAL A 258 8.16 -3.61 -9.63
CA VAL A 258 6.79 -3.82 -10.12
C VAL A 258 6.83 -3.92 -11.64
N GLU A 259 6.25 -4.99 -12.17
CA GLU A 259 6.11 -5.22 -13.59
C GLU A 259 4.71 -4.86 -14.07
N TYR A 260 4.60 -4.48 -15.35
CA TYR A 260 3.35 -4.07 -15.96
C TYR A 260 3.30 -4.46 -17.43
N ASN A 261 2.07 -4.57 -17.95
CA ASN A 261 1.81 -4.95 -19.32
C ASN A 261 2.26 -3.85 -20.30
N ILE A 262 3.19 -4.18 -21.21
CA ILE A 262 3.69 -3.30 -22.27
C ILE A 262 3.27 -3.72 -23.68
N THR A 263 2.31 -4.65 -23.81
CA THR A 263 1.86 -5.16 -25.10
C THR A 263 1.47 -4.03 -26.06
N GLY A 264 2.15 -3.94 -27.19
CA GLY A 264 1.92 -2.94 -28.23
C GLY A 264 2.60 -1.59 -28.02
N ILE A 265 3.45 -1.44 -26.99
CA ILE A 265 4.26 -0.24 -26.73
C ILE A 265 5.73 -0.55 -26.43
N GLU A 266 6.20 -1.75 -26.76
CA GLU A 266 7.54 -2.29 -26.43
C GLU A 266 8.67 -1.42 -26.98
N ASP A 267 8.51 -0.90 -28.20
CA ASP A 267 9.51 -0.06 -28.88
C ASP A 267 9.30 1.45 -28.65
N THR A 268 8.42 1.83 -27.73
CA THR A 268 8.14 3.25 -27.46
C THR A 268 9.28 3.87 -26.66
N PRO A 269 9.85 5.03 -27.08
CA PRO A 269 10.92 5.68 -26.35
C PRO A 269 10.43 6.08 -24.95
N VAL A 270 11.31 5.97 -23.96
CA VAL A 270 11.02 6.42 -22.60
C VAL A 270 11.60 7.81 -22.35
N TRP A 271 11.19 8.44 -21.26
CA TRP A 271 11.62 9.79 -20.90
C TRP A 271 13.14 9.98 -20.92
N ARG A 272 13.91 8.96 -20.52
CA ARG A 272 15.38 9.01 -20.53
C ARG A 272 15.94 9.21 -21.93
N ASP A 273 15.41 8.47 -22.91
CA ASP A 273 15.87 8.54 -24.31
C ASP A 273 15.60 9.94 -24.88
N THR A 274 14.45 10.53 -24.53
CA THR A 274 14.11 11.90 -24.92
C THR A 274 14.97 12.96 -24.21
N TYR A 275 15.25 12.78 -22.93
CA TYR A 275 16.08 13.69 -22.15
C TYR A 275 17.52 13.71 -22.65
N ASP A 276 18.13 12.53 -22.84
CA ASP A 276 19.51 12.40 -23.27
C ASP A 276 19.69 12.92 -24.72
N SER A 277 18.66 12.81 -25.56
CA SER A 277 18.63 13.40 -26.91
C SER A 277 18.55 14.94 -26.90
N ALA A 278 17.80 15.52 -25.96
CA ALA A 278 17.60 16.96 -25.84
C ALA A 278 18.73 17.67 -25.06
N ASN A 279 19.43 16.94 -24.18
CA ASN A 279 20.48 17.47 -23.30
C ASN A 279 21.74 16.57 -23.37
N PRO A 280 22.55 16.66 -24.44
CA PRO A 280 23.80 15.92 -24.53
C PRO A 280 24.74 16.28 -23.36
N SER A 281 25.43 15.28 -22.82
CA SER A 281 26.23 15.32 -21.60
C SER A 281 27.06 16.60 -21.42
N SER A 282 26.54 17.52 -20.61
CA SER A 282 27.32 18.53 -19.91
C SER A 282 27.68 17.94 -18.55
N THR A 283 28.98 17.88 -18.25
CA THR A 283 29.49 17.51 -16.93
C THR A 283 28.78 18.34 -15.87
N LEU A 284 27.98 17.66 -15.03
CA LEU A 284 27.39 18.23 -13.82
C LEU A 284 28.53 18.72 -12.92
N ALA A 285 28.87 20.01 -13.03
CA ALA A 285 29.66 20.68 -12.03
C ALA A 285 28.80 20.71 -10.76
N LEU A 286 29.18 19.91 -9.76
CA LEU A 286 28.63 20.03 -8.42
C LEU A 286 28.84 21.49 -7.98
N PRO A 287 27.77 22.22 -7.59
CA PRO A 287 27.95 23.48 -6.90
C PRO A 287 28.83 23.21 -5.68
N LYS A 288 29.83 24.08 -5.47
CA LYS A 288 30.64 24.07 -4.25
C LYS A 288 29.69 24.07 -3.05
N GLU A 289 29.98 23.22 -2.06
CA GLU A 289 29.25 23.11 -0.80
C GLU A 289 28.83 24.49 -0.31
N ASP A 290 27.50 24.67 -0.27
CA ASP A 290 26.92 25.83 0.34
C ASP A 290 26.61 25.49 1.79
N THR A 291 27.62 25.66 2.64
CA THR A 291 27.44 25.71 4.10
C THR A 291 26.73 27.01 4.46
N ARG A 292 25.42 27.11 4.16
CA ARG A 292 24.57 28.22 4.60
C ARG A 292 23.54 27.74 5.62
N ASP A 293 23.96 27.88 6.87
CA ASP A 293 23.20 28.26 8.07
C ASP A 293 21.97 27.42 8.48
N TYR A 294 22.21 26.68 9.57
CA TYR A 294 21.22 26.04 10.44
C TYR A 294 20.56 27.04 11.42
N ASP A 295 20.61 28.35 11.17
CA ASP A 295 20.31 29.36 12.22
C ASP A 295 18.82 29.72 12.40
N ASN A 296 17.93 29.35 11.47
CA ASN A 296 16.51 29.77 11.53
C ASN A 296 15.50 28.67 11.88
N LEU A 297 15.95 27.51 12.37
CA LEU A 297 15.01 26.49 12.87
C LEU A 297 14.20 27.03 14.07
N GLY A 298 14.87 27.80 14.95
CA GLY A 298 14.25 28.42 16.12
C GLY A 298 13.17 29.42 15.75
N GLU A 299 13.42 30.32 14.79
CA GLU A 299 12.42 31.31 14.34
C GLU A 299 11.23 30.66 13.64
N MET A 300 11.47 29.65 12.77
CA MET A 300 10.41 28.87 12.15
C MET A 300 9.56 28.11 13.18
N LEU A 301 10.19 27.50 14.19
CA LEU A 301 9.48 26.83 15.29
C LEU A 301 8.66 27.84 16.10
N VAL A 302 9.18 29.04 16.35
CA VAL A 302 8.45 30.12 17.02
C VAL A 302 7.25 30.59 16.18
N GLU A 303 7.37 30.71 14.86
CA GLU A 303 6.23 31.00 13.98
C GLU A 303 5.18 29.88 13.99
N ILE A 304 5.61 28.62 13.98
CA ILE A 304 4.71 27.45 14.07
C ILE A 304 3.98 27.47 15.42
N VAL A 305 4.68 27.75 16.52
CA VAL A 305 4.11 27.86 17.88
C VAL A 305 3.19 29.07 18.00
N LYS A 306 3.52 30.22 17.40
CA LYS A 306 2.64 31.41 17.33
C LYS A 306 1.37 31.11 16.54
N LYS A 307 1.49 30.44 15.38
CA LYS A 307 0.34 29.95 14.61
C LYS A 307 -0.49 28.94 15.40
N LYS A 308 0.13 28.12 16.27
CA LYS A 308 -0.57 27.20 17.18
C LYS A 308 -1.35 27.94 18.27
N LYS A 309 -0.73 28.85 19.03
CA LYS A 309 -1.39 29.65 20.08
C LYS A 309 -2.50 30.57 19.54
N GLY A 310 -2.35 31.08 18.32
CA GLY A 310 -3.39 31.86 17.64
C GLY A 310 -4.57 31.02 17.10
N LYS A 311 -4.39 29.69 16.95
CA LYS A 311 -5.44 28.74 16.55
C LYS A 311 -6.25 28.24 17.74
N ASP A 312 -5.67 28.07 18.92
CA ASP A 312 -6.43 27.67 20.13
C ASP A 312 -7.46 28.73 20.58
N SER A 313 -7.30 29.99 20.14
CA SER A 313 -8.20 31.11 20.44
C SER A 313 -9.20 31.46 19.32
N LYS A 314 -9.04 30.87 18.12
CA LYS A 314 -9.95 31.08 16.98
C LYS A 314 -10.57 29.74 16.62
N GLY A 315 -11.89 29.61 16.84
CA GLY A 315 -12.64 28.42 16.42
C GLY A 315 -12.40 28.07 14.94
N PRO A 316 -12.71 26.82 14.53
CA PRO A 316 -12.45 26.35 13.18
C PRO A 316 -12.94 27.36 12.13
N ARG A 317 -12.06 27.75 11.20
CA ARG A 317 -12.42 28.67 10.11
C ARG A 317 -13.53 28.01 9.32
N ARG A 318 -14.74 28.58 9.38
CA ARG A 318 -15.86 28.06 8.59
C ARG A 318 -15.46 28.11 7.12
N PRO A 319 -15.47 26.97 6.41
CA PRO A 319 -15.27 26.96 4.97
C PRO A 319 -16.28 27.92 4.34
N PRO A 320 -15.90 28.66 3.27
CA PRO A 320 -16.89 29.32 2.44
C PRO A 320 -17.97 28.31 2.06
N LYS A 321 -19.24 28.72 1.95
CA LYS A 321 -20.26 27.87 1.32
C LYS A 321 -19.74 27.58 -0.09
N ASP A 322 -19.36 26.33 -0.34
CA ASP A 322 -18.55 25.93 -1.49
C ASP A 322 -19.39 26.03 -2.77
N HIS A 323 -19.54 27.26 -3.28
CA HIS A 323 -20.17 27.51 -4.57
C HIS A 323 -19.25 27.15 -5.76
N ASP A 324 -17.98 26.82 -5.50
CA ASP A 324 -16.94 26.64 -6.53
C ASP A 324 -16.27 25.24 -6.52
N LEU A 325 -16.79 24.25 -5.79
CA LEU A 325 -16.27 22.88 -5.88
C LEU A 325 -16.53 22.27 -7.26
N ILE A 326 -15.49 22.22 -8.10
CA ILE A 326 -15.57 21.60 -9.42
C ILE A 326 -15.35 20.09 -9.27
N VAL A 327 -16.44 19.32 -9.21
CA VAL A 327 -16.37 17.86 -9.21
C VAL A 327 -16.12 17.37 -10.65
N PRO A 328 -15.05 16.59 -10.91
CA PRO A 328 -14.83 16.01 -12.22
C PRO A 328 -15.97 15.09 -12.66
N LEU A 329 -16.19 15.03 -13.97
CA LEU A 329 -17.18 14.12 -14.55
C LEU A 329 -16.72 12.66 -14.37
N ASP A 330 -17.71 11.81 -14.15
CA ASP A 330 -17.52 10.36 -14.18
C ASP A 330 -17.02 9.92 -15.58
N PRO A 331 -16.22 8.85 -15.66
CA PRO A 331 -15.87 8.24 -16.94
C PRO A 331 -17.13 7.86 -17.72
N PRO A 332 -17.05 7.83 -19.06
CA PRO A 332 -18.16 7.42 -19.91
C PRO A 332 -18.76 6.07 -19.47
N LYS A 333 -20.09 5.97 -19.35
CA LYS A 333 -20.75 4.73 -18.86
C LYS A 333 -20.47 3.49 -19.71
N SER A 334 -20.07 3.67 -20.96
CA SER A 334 -19.73 2.61 -21.91
C SER A 334 -18.25 2.25 -21.95
N SER A 335 -17.36 3.05 -21.34
CA SER A 335 -15.92 2.76 -21.34
C SER A 335 -15.59 1.71 -20.26
N LEU A 336 -14.60 0.87 -20.56
CA LEU A 336 -13.98 0.04 -19.53
C LEU A 336 -13.28 0.93 -18.48
N PRO A 337 -13.18 0.48 -17.21
CA PRO A 337 -12.38 1.18 -16.23
C PRO A 337 -10.88 1.08 -16.59
N GLY A 338 -10.06 1.88 -15.91
CA GLY A 338 -8.64 2.02 -16.22
C GLY A 338 -7.81 0.77 -15.87
N PRO A 339 -6.51 0.80 -16.17
CA PRO A 339 -5.63 -0.37 -16.06
C PRO A 339 -5.49 -0.94 -14.64
N ALA A 340 -5.83 -0.16 -13.60
CA ALA A 340 -5.90 -0.62 -12.21
C ALA A 340 -7.03 -1.66 -11.98
N TYR A 341 -8.06 -1.63 -12.81
CA TYR A 341 -9.33 -2.35 -12.58
C TYR A 341 -9.55 -3.49 -13.57
N ALA A 342 -9.15 -3.29 -14.83
CA ALA A 342 -9.32 -4.24 -15.91
C ALA A 342 -7.99 -4.46 -16.63
N PRO A 343 -7.58 -5.72 -16.88
CA PRO A 343 -6.37 -6.03 -17.63
C PRO A 343 -6.34 -5.36 -19.01
N GLN A 344 -5.34 -4.52 -19.22
CA GLN A 344 -5.06 -3.81 -20.47
C GLN A 344 -3.58 -3.34 -20.46
N VAL A 345 -3.16 -2.61 -21.49
CA VAL A 345 -1.82 -2.00 -21.52
C VAL A 345 -1.65 -1.10 -20.28
N LEU A 346 -0.47 -1.15 -19.67
CA LEU A 346 -0.09 -0.50 -18.41
C LEU A 346 -0.70 -1.11 -17.14
N THR A 347 -1.48 -2.20 -17.22
CA THR A 347 -1.91 -2.91 -16.01
C THR A 347 -0.70 -3.50 -15.29
N LEU A 348 -0.58 -3.26 -13.99
CA LEU A 348 0.44 -3.87 -13.15
C LEU A 348 0.16 -5.39 -13.03
N THR A 349 1.16 -6.21 -13.36
CA THR A 349 1.00 -7.67 -13.48
C THR A 349 1.46 -8.41 -12.23
N GLY A 350 2.54 -7.94 -11.63
CA GLY A 350 3.13 -8.54 -10.43
C GLY A 350 4.31 -7.72 -9.95
N TYR A 351 4.84 -8.10 -8.79
CA TYR A 351 6.08 -7.56 -8.26
C TYR A 351 6.92 -8.64 -7.58
N THR A 352 8.23 -8.36 -7.54
CA THR A 352 9.21 -9.08 -6.72
C THR A 352 9.74 -8.12 -5.66
N GLN A 353 9.69 -8.56 -4.41
CA GLN A 353 10.20 -7.82 -3.26
C GLN A 353 11.55 -8.38 -2.85
N TYR A 354 12.48 -7.46 -2.64
CA TYR A 354 13.83 -7.73 -2.17
C TYR A 354 14.04 -7.11 -0.80
N TYR A 355 14.93 -7.70 -0.02
CA TYR A 355 15.39 -7.19 1.25
C TYR A 355 16.90 -7.38 1.41
N ALA A 356 17.53 -6.51 2.19
CA ALA A 356 18.94 -6.66 2.57
C ALA A 356 19.02 -7.11 4.03
N ASN A 357 19.46 -8.34 4.26
CA ASN A 357 19.63 -8.88 5.60
C ASN A 357 20.87 -8.27 6.26
N LEU A 358 20.72 -7.06 6.82
CA LEU A 358 21.84 -6.32 7.44
C LEU A 358 22.53 -7.11 8.54
N THR A 359 21.80 -7.98 9.23
CA THR A 359 22.35 -8.83 10.28
C THR A 359 23.35 -9.85 9.72
N HIS A 360 23.03 -10.44 8.57
CA HIS A 360 23.93 -11.34 7.84
C HIS A 360 25.08 -10.57 7.17
N ILE A 361 24.78 -9.40 6.58
CA ILE A 361 25.76 -8.57 5.86
C ILE A 361 26.82 -8.02 6.82
N ASN A 362 26.43 -7.51 7.98
CA ASN A 362 27.38 -6.92 8.92
C ASN A 362 28.21 -7.94 9.70
N ASP A 363 27.90 -9.24 9.57
CA ASP A 363 28.57 -10.32 10.32
C ASP A 363 28.43 -10.13 11.85
N ASP A 364 27.26 -9.64 12.29
CA ASP A 364 27.03 -9.14 13.65
C ASP A 364 26.76 -10.26 14.70
N ILE A 365 26.76 -11.56 14.35
CA ILE A 365 26.35 -12.67 15.25
C ILE A 365 27.26 -13.91 15.17
N PRO A 366 27.63 -14.55 16.30
CA PRO A 366 28.26 -15.88 16.32
C PRO A 366 27.28 -17.03 16.00
N ASP A 367 27.77 -18.06 15.29
CA ASP A 367 27.00 -19.20 14.76
C ASP A 367 26.20 -20.05 15.77
N ASP A 368 26.42 -19.93 17.09
CA ASP A 368 25.88 -20.88 18.10
C ASP A 368 24.64 -20.40 18.90
N ASP A 369 24.15 -19.17 18.73
CA ASP A 369 23.08 -18.59 19.58
C ASP A 369 21.74 -18.33 18.84
N VAL A 370 21.39 -19.20 17.88
CA VAL A 370 20.14 -19.11 17.08
C VAL A 370 18.87 -19.18 17.94
N VAL A 371 18.93 -19.80 19.12
CA VAL A 371 17.75 -20.04 19.99
C VAL A 371 17.46 -18.87 20.94
N GLY A 372 18.47 -18.06 21.30
CA GLY A 372 18.32 -16.86 22.15
C GLY A 372 17.93 -15.59 21.37
N PHE A 373 17.89 -15.69 20.04
CA PHE A 373 17.80 -14.56 19.11
C PHE A 373 16.42 -13.90 19.04
N LEU A 374 15.36 -14.63 19.40
CA LEU A 374 13.97 -14.15 19.34
C LEU A 374 13.64 -13.03 20.33
N ASP A 375 14.30 -12.97 21.50
CA ASP A 375 14.03 -11.99 22.56
C ASP A 375 14.78 -10.64 22.35
N ILE A 376 15.65 -10.58 21.32
CA ILE A 376 16.49 -9.41 21.00
C ILE A 376 15.80 -8.49 19.98
N LEU A 377 14.99 -9.05 19.07
CA LEU A 377 14.32 -8.32 17.98
C LEU A 377 13.26 -7.33 18.47
N SER A 378 12.61 -7.59 19.61
CA SER A 378 11.58 -6.71 20.19
C SER A 378 12.14 -5.41 20.82
N LYS A 379 13.48 -5.23 20.83
CA LYS A 379 14.16 -4.07 21.45
C LYS A 379 15.18 -3.39 20.55
N TRP A 380 15.01 -3.40 19.22
CA TRP A 380 15.87 -2.59 18.33
C TRP A 380 15.42 -1.12 18.27
N ARG A 381 15.62 -0.42 19.39
CA ARG A 381 15.81 1.03 19.47
C ARG A 381 16.93 1.28 20.48
N LYS A 382 18.08 1.71 19.96
CA LYS A 382 19.45 1.58 20.51
C LYS A 382 19.95 0.14 20.45
N GLY A 383 21.00 -0.10 19.65
CA GLY A 383 21.66 -1.39 19.59
C GLY A 383 22.01 -1.85 21.00
N LYS A 384 21.51 -3.02 21.40
CA LYS A 384 21.78 -3.67 22.69
C LYS A 384 23.25 -4.10 22.86
N HIS A 385 24.12 -3.68 21.93
CA HIS A 385 25.55 -3.94 21.84
C HIS A 385 26.42 -2.68 21.94
N ASP A 386 25.88 -1.51 22.29
CA ASP A 386 26.70 -0.31 22.60
C ASP A 386 27.74 -0.58 23.72
N HIS A 387 27.60 -1.70 24.43
CA HIS A 387 28.49 -2.12 25.51
C HIS A 387 29.01 -3.57 25.36
N LYS A 388 28.80 -4.21 24.20
CA LYS A 388 29.29 -5.58 23.96
C LYS A 388 30.11 -5.62 22.69
N GLU A 389 31.42 -5.68 22.86
CA GLU A 389 32.34 -6.01 21.76
C GLU A 389 31.97 -7.40 21.21
N PRO A 390 31.90 -7.57 19.87
CA PRO A 390 31.74 -8.88 19.27
C PRO A 390 32.92 -9.77 19.73
N LYS A 391 32.62 -11.02 20.10
CA LYS A 391 33.65 -11.99 20.55
C LYS A 391 34.66 -12.34 19.44
N HIS A 392 34.35 -12.01 18.19
CA HIS A 392 35.20 -12.22 17.03
C HIS A 392 35.76 -10.88 16.54
N GLY A 393 37.02 -10.60 16.87
CA GLY A 393 37.89 -9.61 16.20
C GLY A 393 37.24 -8.30 15.71
N LYS A 394 37.75 -7.76 14.59
CA LYS A 394 37.10 -6.66 13.88
C LYS A 394 35.97 -7.22 13.01
N PRO A 395 34.81 -6.56 12.90
CA PRO A 395 33.74 -6.96 11.98
C PRO A 395 34.29 -7.14 10.57
N ASN A 396 33.90 -8.23 9.90
CA ASN A 396 34.27 -8.51 8.52
C ASN A 396 32.99 -8.53 7.66
N PRO A 397 32.43 -7.35 7.32
CA PRO A 397 31.16 -7.29 6.62
C PRO A 397 31.25 -7.95 5.25
N ARG A 398 30.19 -8.67 4.91
CA ARG A 398 29.99 -9.28 3.58
C ARG A 398 29.62 -8.21 2.57
N ASP A 399 29.69 -8.56 1.28
CA ASP A 399 29.26 -7.66 0.21
C ASP A 399 27.77 -7.33 0.38
N PHE A 400 27.43 -6.06 0.21
CA PHE A 400 26.06 -5.60 0.32
C PHE A 400 25.24 -6.08 -0.88
N GLU A 401 24.27 -6.95 -0.62
CA GLU A 401 23.36 -7.44 -1.64
C GLU A 401 21.90 -7.46 -1.16
N TYR A 402 21.00 -7.43 -2.14
CA TYR A 402 19.57 -7.61 -1.94
C TYR A 402 19.20 -9.04 -2.31
N GLU A 403 18.53 -9.72 -1.39
CA GLU A 403 17.98 -11.06 -1.60
C GLU A 403 16.47 -10.98 -1.89
N VAL A 404 15.92 -11.95 -2.62
CA VAL A 404 14.48 -12.01 -2.88
C VAL A 404 13.75 -12.42 -1.59
N GLU A 405 12.87 -11.57 -1.09
CA GLU A 405 11.98 -11.91 0.04
C GLU A 405 10.81 -12.78 -0.46
N TYR A 406 10.09 -12.29 -1.47
CA TYR A 406 9.02 -13.02 -2.13
C TYR A 406 8.70 -12.43 -3.51
N SER A 407 8.07 -13.23 -4.36
CA SER A 407 7.59 -12.80 -5.67
C SER A 407 6.13 -13.17 -5.85
N THR A 408 5.29 -12.21 -6.22
CA THR A 408 3.85 -12.46 -6.45
C THR A 408 3.57 -13.42 -7.61
N PHE A 409 4.52 -13.61 -8.52
CA PHE A 409 4.40 -14.53 -9.66
C PHE A 409 4.42 -16.00 -9.24
N THR A 410 5.16 -16.32 -8.19
CA THR A 410 5.33 -17.70 -7.67
C THR A 410 4.71 -17.87 -6.28
N ASP A 411 3.99 -16.85 -5.79
CA ASP A 411 3.55 -16.82 -4.39
C ASP A 411 2.38 -17.76 -4.11
N LYS A 412 2.67 -18.82 -3.36
CA LYS A 412 1.67 -19.79 -2.91
C LYS A 412 0.73 -19.22 -1.84
N ALA A 413 1.10 -18.13 -1.14
CA ALA A 413 0.29 -17.58 -0.04
C ALA A 413 -0.80 -16.62 -0.52
N TYR A 414 -0.47 -15.61 -1.33
CA TYR A 414 -1.41 -14.61 -1.83
C TYR A 414 -2.16 -15.11 -3.07
N LYS A 415 -1.49 -15.91 -3.93
CA LYS A 415 -2.05 -16.44 -5.19
C LYS A 415 -2.71 -15.32 -6.02
N LEU A 416 -1.99 -14.21 -6.21
CA LEU A 416 -2.47 -13.05 -6.99
C LEU A 416 -2.25 -13.32 -8.49
N PRO A 417 -3.30 -13.33 -9.34
CA PRO A 417 -3.13 -13.50 -10.78
C PRO A 417 -2.64 -12.23 -11.47
N ASP A 418 -2.93 -11.07 -10.87
CA ASP A 418 -2.54 -9.74 -11.30
C ASP A 418 -2.59 -8.78 -10.10
N LEU A 419 -2.18 -7.52 -10.30
CA LEU A 419 -2.25 -6.49 -9.27
C LEU A 419 -3.48 -5.58 -9.41
N THR A 420 -4.57 -6.06 -10.00
CA THR A 420 -5.80 -5.29 -10.12
C THR A 420 -6.48 -5.09 -8.76
N VAL A 421 -7.30 -4.04 -8.65
CA VAL A 421 -8.11 -3.76 -7.45
C VAL A 421 -8.96 -4.97 -7.05
N LYS A 422 -9.50 -5.71 -8.03
CA LYS A 422 -10.31 -6.91 -7.77
C LYS A 422 -9.48 -8.03 -7.12
N SER A 423 -8.25 -8.24 -7.57
CA SER A 423 -7.34 -9.26 -7.01
C SER A 423 -6.93 -8.93 -5.58
N PHE A 424 -6.57 -7.67 -5.29
CA PHE A 424 -6.31 -7.22 -3.92
C PHE A 424 -7.53 -7.25 -3.02
N LEU A 425 -8.72 -6.91 -3.53
CA LEU A 425 -9.97 -7.01 -2.77
C LEU A 425 -10.25 -8.46 -2.34
N ARG A 426 -9.94 -9.44 -3.20
CA ARG A 426 -10.03 -10.87 -2.88
C ARG A 426 -9.02 -11.28 -1.82
N LEU A 427 -7.77 -10.85 -1.95
CA LEU A 427 -6.73 -11.10 -0.96
C LEU A 427 -7.13 -10.53 0.42
N ALA A 428 -7.59 -9.28 0.46
CA ALA A 428 -8.12 -8.64 1.66
C ALA A 428 -9.28 -9.44 2.28
N TYR A 429 -10.26 -9.84 1.47
CA TYR A 429 -11.38 -10.65 1.94
C TYR A 429 -10.91 -11.96 2.58
N LYS A 430 -9.95 -12.68 1.96
CA LYS A 430 -9.37 -13.92 2.50
C LYS A 430 -8.70 -13.68 3.85
N MET A 431 -7.90 -12.64 3.97
CA MET A 431 -7.21 -12.27 5.23
C MET A 431 -8.18 -11.83 6.33
N GLY A 432 -9.28 -11.17 5.95
CA GLY A 432 -10.33 -10.72 6.88
C GLY A 432 -11.20 -11.83 7.45
N GLN A 433 -11.26 -13.02 6.83
CA GLN A 433 -12.03 -14.12 7.40
C GLN A 433 -11.31 -14.68 8.63
N LYS A 434 -11.95 -14.57 9.80
CA LYS A 434 -11.54 -15.25 11.04
C LYS A 434 -12.06 -16.70 11.00
N ASP A 435 -11.23 -17.66 11.41
CA ASP A 435 -11.44 -19.10 11.22
C ASP A 435 -12.87 -19.54 11.59
N VAL A 436 -13.67 -19.89 10.58
CA VAL A 436 -15.02 -20.43 10.78
C VAL A 436 -14.90 -21.93 10.92
N SER A 437 -15.15 -22.42 12.13
CA SER A 437 -15.40 -23.84 12.37
C SER A 437 -16.65 -24.27 11.59
N GLY A 438 -16.44 -24.98 10.48
CA GLY A 438 -17.48 -25.67 9.72
C GLY A 438 -17.79 -25.07 8.34
N LYS A 439 -17.48 -25.86 7.32
CA LYS A 439 -17.87 -25.71 5.89
C LYS A 439 -17.13 -24.64 5.07
N SER A 440 -15.80 -24.65 5.11
CA SER A 440 -14.96 -24.14 4.01
C SER A 440 -14.15 -25.23 3.32
N GLU A 441 -14.63 -26.49 3.32
CA GLU A 441 -14.06 -27.64 2.58
C GLU A 441 -13.94 -27.43 1.05
N ALA A 442 -14.35 -26.26 0.52
CA ALA A 442 -14.20 -25.92 -0.89
C ALA A 442 -12.95 -25.07 -1.20
N TYR A 443 -12.18 -24.64 -0.20
CA TYR A 443 -11.05 -23.72 -0.41
C TYR A 443 -9.66 -24.31 -0.12
N ASP A 444 -9.59 -25.50 0.47
CA ASP A 444 -8.34 -26.21 0.81
C ASP A 444 -8.11 -27.50 -0.01
N ALA A 445 -8.89 -27.76 -1.06
CA ALA A 445 -8.82 -29.01 -1.85
C ALA A 445 -7.59 -29.14 -2.79
N TYR A 446 -6.50 -28.41 -2.53
CA TYR A 446 -5.23 -28.53 -3.27
C TYR A 446 -4.02 -28.54 -2.32
N ASP A 447 -4.21 -28.88 -1.04
CA ASP A 447 -3.14 -28.99 -0.03
C ASP A 447 -2.78 -30.47 0.27
N GLU A 448 -3.14 -31.40 -0.62
CA GLU A 448 -2.63 -32.77 -0.62
C GLU A 448 -1.89 -33.00 -1.93
N GLU A 449 -0.58 -32.71 -1.94
CA GLU A 449 0.46 -33.59 -2.47
C GLU A 449 1.85 -32.96 -2.23
N GLU A 450 2.80 -33.82 -1.88
CA GLU A 450 4.22 -33.59 -1.57
C GLU A 450 4.59 -33.27 -0.12
N ASP A 451 4.74 -34.36 0.66
CA ASP A 451 5.88 -34.56 1.57
C ASP A 451 6.14 -36.08 1.65
N GLU A 452 6.80 -36.64 0.62
CA GLU A 452 7.47 -37.94 0.70
C GLU A 452 9.00 -37.75 0.58
N GLU A 453 9.70 -38.60 1.33
CA GLU A 453 11.16 -38.76 1.49
C GLU A 453 11.87 -37.81 2.48
N SER A 454 12.71 -38.26 3.41
CA SER A 454 13.24 -39.59 3.73
C SER A 454 13.84 -39.56 5.15
N GLY A 455 13.95 -40.72 5.79
CA GLY A 455 14.60 -40.85 7.10
C GLY A 455 14.33 -42.19 7.75
N THR A 456 14.85 -43.24 7.14
CA THR A 456 14.95 -44.59 7.71
C THR A 456 15.73 -44.56 9.03
N ASP A 457 15.23 -45.25 10.05
CA ASP A 457 16.05 -46.13 10.88
C ASP A 457 15.16 -47.13 11.65
N GLU A 458 15.41 -48.40 11.35
CA GLU A 458 14.87 -49.57 12.06
C GLU A 458 15.52 -49.72 13.43
N ALA A 459 14.75 -50.15 14.45
CA ALA A 459 15.12 -51.29 15.32
C ALA A 459 14.16 -51.51 16.52
N VAL A 460 13.53 -52.69 16.50
CA VAL A 460 13.42 -53.68 17.59
C VAL A 460 12.30 -53.54 18.65
N HIS A 461 11.30 -54.40 18.45
CA HIS A 461 10.53 -55.25 19.38
C HIS A 461 10.62 -55.05 20.90
N GLY A 462 9.42 -55.03 21.52
CA GLY A 462 9.18 -55.45 22.91
C GLY A 462 7.69 -55.55 23.22
N ALA A 463 7.13 -56.77 23.16
CA ALA A 463 5.76 -57.08 23.53
C ALA A 463 5.54 -57.01 25.04
N LEU A 464 4.37 -56.52 25.49
CA LEU A 464 3.65 -57.04 26.67
C LEU A 464 2.25 -56.43 26.80
N GLU A 465 1.25 -57.30 26.83
CA GLU A 465 -0.13 -57.03 27.21
C GLU A 465 -0.23 -56.57 28.67
N SER A 466 -1.13 -55.62 28.97
CA SER A 466 -2.07 -55.80 30.09
C SER A 466 -3.24 -54.83 30.02
N THR A 467 -4.41 -55.41 30.24
CA THR A 467 -5.74 -54.83 30.37
C THR A 467 -5.87 -53.89 31.56
N GLY A 468 -6.58 -52.76 31.39
CA GLY A 468 -7.21 -52.10 32.54
C GLY A 468 -7.55 -50.62 32.40
N LYS A 469 -8.86 -50.35 32.48
CA LYS A 469 -9.53 -49.12 32.98
C LYS A 469 -9.71 -47.94 32.00
N LYS A 470 -10.98 -47.79 31.64
CA LYS A 470 -11.67 -46.56 31.24
C LYS A 470 -11.14 -45.36 32.01
N ASP A 471 -10.57 -44.39 31.30
CA ASP A 471 -10.53 -43.03 31.78
C ASP A 471 -10.94 -42.03 30.70
N LYS A 472 -11.64 -41.01 31.17
CA LYS A 472 -12.51 -40.10 30.41
C LYS A 472 -11.77 -39.42 29.26
N GLY A 473 -12.41 -39.44 28.09
CA GLY A 473 -11.98 -38.70 26.90
C GLY A 473 -11.73 -37.21 27.22
N LYS A 474 -10.46 -36.84 27.29
CA LYS A 474 -10.04 -35.45 27.18
C LYS A 474 -10.28 -35.02 25.74
N ASN A 475 -11.29 -34.17 25.54
CA ASN A 475 -11.46 -33.36 24.35
C ASN A 475 -10.09 -32.82 23.92
N LYS A 476 -9.55 -33.32 22.80
CA LYS A 476 -8.55 -32.60 22.02
C LYS A 476 -9.20 -31.27 21.68
N LYS A 477 -8.79 -30.19 22.37
CA LYS A 477 -9.06 -28.84 21.92
C LYS A 477 -8.48 -28.75 20.52
N ASN A 478 -9.33 -28.78 19.50
CA ASN A 478 -8.94 -28.42 18.15
C ASN A 478 -8.27 -27.04 18.26
N LYS A 479 -6.94 -27.00 18.14
CA LYS A 479 -6.23 -25.75 17.88
C LYS A 479 -6.87 -25.23 16.59
N LYS A 480 -7.59 -24.10 16.68
CA LYS A 480 -8.09 -23.41 15.50
C LYS A 480 -6.86 -23.14 14.63
N GLU A 481 -6.84 -23.73 13.44
CA GLU A 481 -5.79 -23.47 12.47
C GLU A 481 -5.95 -22.01 12.04
N LYS A 482 -4.98 -21.20 12.45
CA LYS A 482 -5.00 -19.75 12.22
C LYS A 482 -4.90 -19.48 10.72
N ASN A 483 -5.69 -18.55 10.20
CA ASN A 483 -5.62 -18.07 8.82
C ASN A 483 -4.16 -17.89 8.32
N LYS A 484 -3.66 -18.86 7.55
CA LYS A 484 -2.27 -18.93 7.08
C LYS A 484 -1.91 -17.69 6.25
N THR A 485 -2.80 -17.26 5.36
CA THR A 485 -2.59 -16.07 4.51
C THR A 485 -2.40 -14.80 5.34
N TRP A 486 -3.16 -14.64 6.43
CA TRP A 486 -3.00 -13.51 7.35
C TRP A 486 -1.64 -13.54 8.07
N LEU A 487 -1.20 -14.70 8.56
CA LEU A 487 0.10 -14.82 9.22
C LEU A 487 1.26 -14.54 8.26
N THR A 488 1.18 -15.03 7.02
CA THR A 488 2.17 -14.71 5.98
C THR A 488 2.17 -13.21 5.65
N PHE A 489 0.98 -12.58 5.59
CA PHE A 489 0.89 -11.14 5.41
C PHE A 489 1.56 -10.35 6.53
N LEU A 490 1.32 -10.72 7.79
CA LEU A 490 1.97 -10.07 8.93
C LEU A 490 3.50 -10.24 8.89
N SER A 491 3.99 -11.44 8.57
CA SER A 491 5.43 -11.70 8.47
C SER A 491 6.09 -10.81 7.42
N ARG A 492 5.48 -10.70 6.23
CA ARG A 492 5.94 -9.81 5.14
C ARG A 492 5.82 -8.32 5.48
N ALA A 493 4.77 -7.94 6.21
CA ALA A 493 4.58 -6.56 6.66
C ALA A 493 5.78 -6.06 7.47
N PHE A 494 6.37 -6.94 8.26
CA PHE A 494 7.56 -6.67 9.07
C PHE A 494 8.86 -7.21 8.46
N VAL A 495 8.87 -7.58 7.18
CA VAL A 495 10.08 -8.07 6.47
C VAL A 495 10.77 -9.22 7.23
N GLY A 496 9.97 -10.12 7.80
CA GLY A 496 10.46 -11.28 8.57
C GLY A 496 11.12 -10.96 9.92
N THR A 497 11.16 -9.70 10.37
CA THR A 497 11.88 -9.34 11.61
C THR A 497 11.09 -9.61 12.89
N VAL A 498 9.78 -9.90 12.80
CA VAL A 498 8.93 -10.19 13.97
C VAL A 498 8.70 -11.70 14.06
N PRO A 499 8.98 -12.34 15.23
CA PRO A 499 8.84 -13.78 15.40
C PRO A 499 7.41 -14.28 15.18
N LYS A 500 7.29 -15.51 14.65
CA LYS A 500 5.99 -16.13 14.36
C LYS A 500 5.10 -16.21 15.60
N GLU A 501 5.65 -16.47 16.79
CA GLU A 501 4.91 -16.56 18.05
C GLU A 501 4.30 -15.22 18.48
N GLU A 502 4.94 -14.10 18.14
CA GLU A 502 4.40 -12.75 18.38
C GLU A 502 3.31 -12.43 17.36
N LEU A 503 3.55 -12.70 16.08
CA LEU A 503 2.55 -12.53 15.01
C LEU A 503 1.30 -13.36 15.24
N GLU A 504 1.47 -14.55 15.81
CA GLU A 504 0.39 -15.46 16.14
C GLU A 504 -0.54 -14.96 17.27
N LYS A 505 -0.12 -13.94 18.02
CA LYS A 505 -0.93 -13.27 19.05
C LYS A 505 -1.74 -12.10 18.47
N MET A 506 -1.43 -11.66 17.25
CA MET A 506 -2.14 -10.64 16.48
C MET A 506 -3.27 -11.24 15.65
#